data_AF-A0A932H5Z8-F1
#
_entry.id   AF-A0A932H5Z8-F1
#
_cell.length_a   1.000
_cell.length_b   1.000
_cell.length_c   1.000
_cell.angle_alpha   90.00
_cell.angle_beta   90.00
_cell.angle_gamma   90.00
#
_symmetry.space_group_name_H-M   'P 1'
#
loop_
_entity.id
_entity.type
_entity.pdbx_description
1 polymer ?
#
loop_
_entity_poly.entity_id
_entity_poly.type
_entity_poly.pdbx_seq_one_letter_code
_entity_poly.pdbx_strand_id
1 'polypeptide(L)'
;MLYRDLREWLAKVEEAGELKTLPGVDWNLEMGAIAELYPAYAVLFDSIKDYPAGYRVLVGLLNSLKRSALTSHLPLDTASGMNWTAAVTSEPRMW
;
A
#
# COMPACT_ATOMS: atom_id res chain seq x y z
N MET A 1 11.60 10.69 9.62
CA MET A 1 10.50 9.77 9.24
C MET A 1 10.56 9.57 7.74
N LEU A 2 10.27 8.37 7.23
CA LEU A 2 10.38 8.06 5.79
C LEU A 2 9.31 8.77 4.93
N TYR A 3 8.17 9.11 5.52
CA TYR A 3 7.06 9.88 4.97
C TYR A 3 6.26 10.46 6.14
N ARG A 4 5.45 11.50 5.90
CA ARG A 4 4.65 12.18 6.93
C ARG A 4 3.18 11.79 6.91
N ASP A 5 2.67 11.39 5.75
CA ASP A 5 1.26 11.07 5.56
C ASP A 5 1.06 10.09 4.39
N LEU A 6 -0.18 9.63 4.16
CA LEU A 6 -0.51 8.68 3.09
C LEU A 6 -0.17 9.16 1.67
N ARG A 7 -0.17 10.48 1.38
CA ARG A 7 0.16 11.00 0.05
C ARG A 7 1.65 10.88 -0.21
N GLU A 8 2.47 11.17 0.79
CA GLU A 8 3.91 10.89 0.70
C GLU A 8 4.20 9.38 0.69
N TRP A 9 3.43 8.57 1.43
CA TRP A 9 3.55 7.11 1.37
C TRP A 9 3.24 6.58 -0.04
N LEU A 10 2.19 7.08 -0.70
CA LEU A 10 1.85 6.71 -2.08
C LEU A 10 3.00 7.03 -3.04
N ALA A 11 3.63 8.20 -2.90
CA ALA A 11 4.81 8.56 -3.70
C ALA A 11 5.96 7.57 -3.47
N LYS A 12 6.20 7.12 -2.23
CA LYS A 12 7.22 6.09 -1.94
C LYS A 12 6.90 4.73 -2.52
N VAL A 13 5.63 4.32 -2.54
CA VAL A 13 5.21 3.06 -3.15
C VAL A 13 5.28 3.13 -4.69
N GLU A 14 5.01 4.30 -5.27
CA GLU A 14 5.22 4.57 -6.69
C GLU A 14 6.71 4.53 -7.08
N GLU A 15 7.59 5.19 -6.31
CA GLU A 15 9.05 5.08 -6.45
C GLU A 15 9.54 3.63 -6.40
N ALA A 16 8.90 2.79 -5.57
CA ALA A 16 9.20 1.37 -5.45
C ALA A 16 8.62 0.50 -6.59
N GLY A 17 7.82 1.08 -7.49
CA GLY A 17 7.16 0.37 -8.60
C GLY A 17 5.99 -0.52 -8.18
N GLU A 18 5.46 -0.34 -6.96
CA GLU A 18 4.41 -1.19 -6.39
C GLU A 18 3.03 -0.53 -6.35
N LEU A 19 2.88 0.70 -6.88
CA LEU A 19 1.59 1.39 -7.00
C LEU A 19 1.01 1.25 -8.40
N LYS A 20 -0.30 0.95 -8.49
CA LYS A 20 -1.09 1.09 -9.72
C LYS A 20 -2.27 2.02 -9.50
N THR A 21 -2.41 3.04 -10.35
CA THR A 21 -3.56 3.95 -10.31
C THR A 21 -4.52 3.60 -11.45
N LEU A 22 -5.79 3.39 -11.12
CA LEU A 22 -6.83 2.98 -12.07
C LEU A 22 -8.01 3.97 -12.01
N PRO A 23 -8.25 4.76 -13.08
CA PRO A 23 -9.37 5.69 -13.13
C PRO A 23 -10.66 5.02 -13.62
N GLY A 24 -11.83 5.47 -13.14
CA GLY A 24 -13.12 5.15 -13.74
C GLY A 24 -13.69 3.77 -13.42
N VAL A 25 -13.13 3.07 -12.42
CA VAL A 25 -13.56 1.73 -12.02
C VAL A 25 -14.93 1.80 -11.31
N ASP A 26 -15.79 0.82 -11.61
CA ASP A 26 -17.06 0.63 -10.92
C ASP A 26 -16.82 0.07 -9.52
N TRP A 27 -17.40 0.74 -8.51
CA TRP A 27 -17.26 0.32 -7.12
C TRP A 27 -17.98 -1.01 -6.86
N ASN A 28 -19.00 -1.34 -7.66
CA ASN A 28 -19.83 -2.52 -7.44
C ASN A 28 -19.14 -3.78 -7.99
N LEU A 29 -18.51 -4.54 -7.09
CA LEU A 29 -17.79 -5.80 -7.34
C LEU A 29 -16.51 -5.69 -8.19
N GLU A 30 -16.44 -4.78 -9.16
CA GLU A 30 -15.27 -4.65 -10.05
C GLU A 30 -13.99 -4.26 -9.27
N MET A 31 -14.05 -3.27 -8.36
CA MET A 31 -12.89 -2.93 -7.51
C MET A 31 -12.38 -4.11 -6.69
N GLY A 32 -13.28 -4.87 -6.09
CA GLY A 32 -12.93 -6.05 -5.30
C GLY A 32 -12.28 -7.12 -6.16
N ALA A 33 -12.85 -7.41 -7.33
CA ALA A 33 -12.29 -8.35 -8.29
C ALA A 33 -10.88 -7.93 -8.77
N ILE A 34 -10.67 -6.64 -9.06
CA ILE A 34 -9.35 -6.12 -9.42
C ILE A 34 -8.36 -6.28 -8.26
N ALA A 35 -8.78 -6.00 -7.02
CA ALA A 35 -7.92 -6.16 -5.86
C ALA A 35 -7.39 -7.59 -5.71
N GLU A 36 -8.25 -8.59 -5.96
CA GLU A 36 -7.88 -10.01 -5.94
C GLU A 36 -6.98 -10.42 -7.11
N LEU A 37 -7.15 -9.80 -8.29
CA LEU A 37 -6.33 -10.10 -9.49
C LEU A 37 -4.91 -9.51 -9.42
N TYR A 38 -4.71 -8.45 -8.64
CA TYR A 38 -3.42 -7.73 -8.54
C TYR A 38 -2.87 -7.70 -7.10
N PRO A 39 -2.72 -8.85 -6.41
CA PRO A 39 -2.36 -8.88 -4.99
C PRO A 39 -0.95 -8.34 -4.71
N ALA A 40 -0.07 -8.36 -5.71
CA ALA A 40 1.30 -7.85 -5.61
C ALA A 40 1.38 -6.31 -5.56
N TYR A 41 0.34 -5.59 -5.99
CA TYR A 41 0.34 -4.13 -6.08
C TYR A 41 -0.51 -3.50 -4.98
N ALA A 42 -0.17 -2.27 -4.58
CA ALA A 42 -1.14 -1.36 -4.02
C ALA A 42 -1.93 -0.73 -5.17
N VAL A 43 -3.26 -0.79 -5.11
CA VAL A 43 -4.12 -0.26 -6.16
C VAL A 43 -4.86 0.96 -5.65
N LEU A 44 -4.67 2.10 -6.32
CA LEU A 44 -5.36 3.35 -6.06
C LEU A 44 -6.43 3.54 -7.14
N PHE A 45 -7.68 3.32 -6.76
CA PHE A 45 -8.83 3.64 -7.61
C PHE A 45 -9.12 5.13 -7.53
N ASP A 46 -9.20 5.79 -8.68
CA ASP A 46 -9.50 7.21 -8.82
C ASP A 46 -10.71 7.42 -9.74
N SER A 47 -11.33 8.60 -9.69
CA SER A 47 -12.48 8.96 -10.52
C SER A 47 -13.57 7.87 -10.49
N ILE A 48 -13.96 7.47 -9.29
CA ILE A 48 -14.85 6.33 -9.05
C ILE A 48 -16.24 6.63 -9.62
N LYS A 49 -16.81 5.67 -10.36
CA LYS A 49 -18.14 5.79 -10.96
C LYS A 49 -19.18 6.18 -9.90
N ASP A 50 -20.04 7.15 -10.23
CA ASP A 50 -21.11 7.70 -9.37
C ASP A 50 -20.64 8.48 -8.13
N TYR A 51 -19.33 8.70 -7.95
CA TYR A 51 -18.77 9.55 -6.89
C TYR A 51 -18.17 10.84 -7.46
N PRO A 52 -18.18 11.95 -6.69
CA PRO A 52 -17.51 13.18 -7.11
C PRO A 52 -16.01 12.98 -7.34
N ALA A 53 -15.43 13.76 -8.25
CA ALA A 53 -13.99 13.77 -8.47
C ALA A 53 -13.22 14.09 -7.18
N GLY A 54 -12.08 13.42 -6.98
CA GLY A 54 -11.24 13.53 -5.78
C GLY A 54 -11.50 12.45 -4.72
N TYR A 55 -12.63 11.74 -4.79
CA TYR A 55 -12.85 10.53 -3.98
C TYR A 55 -12.06 9.36 -4.56
N ARG A 56 -11.27 8.70 -3.70
CA ARG A 56 -10.34 7.64 -4.09
C ARG A 56 -10.35 6.51 -3.07
N VAL A 57 -10.06 5.29 -3.52
CA VAL A 57 -9.95 4.10 -2.68
C VAL A 57 -8.58 3.46 -2.89
N LEU A 58 -7.87 3.18 -1.81
CA LEU A 58 -6.60 2.47 -1.83
C LEU A 58 -6.77 1.08 -1.22
N VAL A 59 -6.32 0.06 -1.94
CA VAL A 59 -6.29 -1.33 -1.47
C VAL A 59 -4.88 -1.93 -1.56
N GLY A 60 -4.65 -3.01 -0.82
CA GLY A 60 -3.38 -3.75 -0.87
C GLY A 60 -2.21 -3.09 -0.14
N LEU A 61 -2.46 -2.19 0.81
CA LEU A 61 -1.40 -1.44 1.52
C LEU A 61 -0.28 -2.35 2.05
N LEU A 62 -0.65 -3.43 2.74
CA LEU A 62 0.30 -4.30 3.45
C LEU A 62 0.56 -5.63 2.73
N ASN A 63 0.04 -5.82 1.52
CA ASN A 63 0.14 -7.09 0.77
C ASN A 63 1.52 -7.32 0.13
N SER A 64 2.53 -6.55 0.53
CA SER A 64 3.93 -6.71 0.12
C SER A 64 4.82 -6.54 1.35
N LEU A 65 5.90 -7.33 1.40
CA LEU A 65 6.92 -7.20 2.44
C LEU A 65 7.58 -5.82 2.40
N LYS A 66 7.82 -5.26 1.21
CA LYS A 66 8.40 -3.92 1.08
C LYS A 66 7.45 -2.84 1.58
N ARG A 67 6.17 -2.90 1.23
CA ARG A 67 5.17 -1.93 1.74
C ARG A 67 4.92 -2.08 3.23
N SER A 68 4.96 -3.30 3.75
CA SER A 68 4.90 -3.56 5.18
C SER A 68 6.12 -3.00 5.92
N ALA A 69 7.34 -3.16 5.37
CA ALA A 69 8.55 -2.53 5.91
C ALA A 69 8.43 -1.00 5.91
N LEU A 70 8.05 -0.42 4.76
CA LEU A 70 7.87 1.04 4.60
C LEU A 70 6.90 1.58 5.67
N THR A 71 5.74 0.94 5.81
CA THR A 71 4.66 1.38 6.73
C THR A 71 5.08 1.28 8.19
N SER A 72 5.91 0.30 8.52
CA SER A 72 6.48 0.10 9.86
C SER A 72 7.76 0.90 10.10
N HIS A 73 8.16 1.77 9.17
CA HIS A 73 9.41 2.52 9.19
C HIS A 73 10.67 1.65 9.35
N LEU A 74 10.64 0.43 8.80
CA LEU A 74 11.78 -0.45 8.68
C LEU A 74 12.55 -0.16 7.38
N PRO A 75 13.86 -0.43 7.32
CA PRO A 75 14.62 -0.24 6.09
C PRO A 75 14.10 -1.17 4.96
N LEU A 76 14.07 -0.68 3.72
CA LEU A 76 13.46 -1.37 2.58
C LEU A 76 14.32 -2.51 2.02
N ASP A 77 15.62 -2.46 2.28
CA ASP A 77 16.61 -3.49 1.97
C ASP A 77 16.54 -4.70 2.92
N THR A 78 15.89 -4.55 4.07
CA THR A 78 15.78 -5.62 5.06
C THR A 78 14.75 -6.68 4.67
N ALA A 79 13.98 -6.48 3.60
CA ALA A 79 13.04 -7.45 3.07
C ALA A 79 13.73 -8.72 2.51
N SER A 80 15.01 -8.63 2.10
CA SER A 80 15.81 -9.77 1.68
C SER A 80 16.64 -10.32 2.84
N GLY A 81 16.09 -11.29 3.58
CA GLY A 81 16.83 -12.06 4.59
C GLY A 81 16.40 -11.84 6.05
N MET A 82 15.47 -10.92 6.33
CA MET A 82 14.97 -10.74 7.70
C MET A 82 13.91 -11.78 8.08
N ASN A 83 14.07 -12.37 9.26
CA ASN A 83 13.00 -13.11 9.91
C ASN A 83 11.92 -12.11 10.39
N TRP A 84 10.87 -11.95 9.59
CA TRP A 84 9.72 -11.08 9.87
C TRP A 84 9.09 -11.31 11.25
N THR A 85 9.09 -12.55 11.73
CA THR A 85 8.56 -12.86 13.05
C THR A 85 9.39 -12.21 14.15
N ALA A 86 10.72 -12.19 14.00
CA ALA A 86 11.62 -11.54 14.96
C ALA A 86 11.48 -10.02 14.93
N ALA A 87 11.40 -9.40 13.74
CA ALA A 87 11.33 -7.93 13.60
C ALA A 87 10.03 -7.32 14.15
N VAL A 88 8.90 -8.04 14.08
CA VAL A 88 7.60 -7.57 14.60
C VAL A 88 7.44 -7.87 16.09
N THR A 89 8.17 -8.85 16.62
CA THR A 89 8.08 -9.27 18.03
C THR A 89 9.21 -8.76 18.92
N SER A 90 10.29 -8.23 18.35
CA SER A 90 11.40 -7.65 19.10
C SER A 90 11.02 -6.28 19.67
N GLU A 91 10.53 -6.35 20.91
CA GLU A 91 10.20 -5.30 21.89
C GLU A 91 9.06 -4.32 21.53
N PRO A 92 8.09 -4.12 22.46
CA PRO A 92 7.14 -3.02 22.33
C PRO A 92 7.93 -1.72 22.46
N ARG A 93 8.02 -0.95 21.38
CA ARG A 93 8.45 0.44 21.48
C ARG A 93 7.38 1.19 22.28
N MET A 94 7.60 1.25 23.58
CA MET A 94 6.88 2.13 24.50
C MET A 94 7.18 3.55 24.04
N TRP A 95 6.17 4.20 23.45
CA TRP A 95 6.06 5.62 23.08
C TRP A 95 7.37 6.43 23.03
#